data_AF-A0A8H7ZMD2-F1
#
_entry.id   AF-A0A8H7ZMD2-F1
#
_cell.length_a   1.000
_cell.length_b   1.000
_cell.length_c   1.000
_cell.angle_alpha   90.00
_cell.angle_beta   90.00
_cell.angle_gamma   90.00
#
_symmetry.space_group_name_H-M   'P 1'
#
loop_
_entity.id
_entity.type
_entity.pdbx_description
1 polymer ?
#
loop_
_entity_poly.entity_id
_entity_poly.type
_entity_poly.pdbx_seq_one_letter_code
_entity_poly.pdbx_strand_id
1 'polypeptide(L)' 'MFRRKGPLLIYAGLLLFRLACALSPSYIHPDEFFQAGEVTAAAVFGLKTRVPWEYDSAFPCRSILPA' A
#
# COMPACT_ATOMS: atom_id res chain seq x y z
N MET A 1 -44.58 4.01 3.01
CA MET A 1 -43.21 4.58 3.03
C MET A 1 -42.21 3.45 2.75
N PHE A 2 -41.82 3.25 1.47
CA PHE A 2 -40.92 2.16 1.06
C PHE A 2 -39.46 2.54 1.36
N ARG A 3 -38.82 1.82 2.29
CA ARG A 3 -37.40 2.01 2.62
C ARG A 3 -36.54 1.37 1.52
N ARG A 4 -35.93 2.19 0.67
CA ARG A 4 -34.96 1.71 -0.34
C ARG A 4 -33.76 1.07 0.38
N LYS A 5 -33.62 -0.25 0.29
CA LYS A 5 -32.50 -0.99 0.90
C LYS A 5 -31.19 -0.93 0.09
N GLY A 6 -31.25 -0.49 -1.17
CA GLY A 6 -30.09 -0.32 -2.06
C GLY A 6 -28.91 0.45 -1.42
N PRO A 7 -29.10 1.68 -0.92
CA PRO A 7 -28.00 2.46 -0.34
C PRO A 7 -27.41 1.83 0.94
N LEU A 8 -28.23 1.10 1.72
CA LEU A 8 -27.77 0.41 2.94
C LEU A 8 -26.84 -0.76 2.61
N LEU A 9 -27.13 -1.51 1.55
CA LEU A 9 -26.28 -2.62 1.11
C LEU A 9 -24.93 -2.11 0.58
N ILE A 10 -24.95 -1.04 -0.21
CA ILE A 10 -23.72 -0.39 -0.70
C ILE A 10 -22.89 0.10 0.49
N TYR A 11 -23.52 0.79 1.44
CA TYR A 11 -22.84 1.28 2.62
C TYR A 11 -22.24 0.15 3.47
N ALA A 12 -22.98 -0.95 3.69
CA ALA A 12 -22.47 -2.12 4.39
C ALA A 12 -21.26 -2.75 3.68
N GLY A 13 -21.31 -2.85 2.35
CA GLY A 13 -20.17 -3.29 1.55
C GLY A 13 -18.94 -2.40 1.70
N LEU A 14 -19.12 -1.08 1.67
CA LEU A 14 -18.04 -0.12 1.89
C LEU A 14 -17.46 -0.20 3.32
N LEU A 15 -18.29 -0.51 4.31
CA LEU A 15 -17.86 -0.73 5.70
C LEU A 15 -16.98 -1.97 5.83
N LEU A 16 -17.38 -3.08 5.20
CA LEU A 16 -16.58 -4.31 5.17
C LEU A 16 -15.25 -4.07 4.44
N PHE A 17 -15.28 -3.36 3.31
CA PHE A 17 -14.06 -2.99 2.59
C PHE A 17 -13.13 -2.15 3.46
N ARG A 18 -13.66 -1.14 4.17
CA ARG A 18 -12.88 -0.31 5.08
C ARG A 18 -12.27 -1.14 6.22
N LEU A 19 -13.01 -2.09 6.78
CA LEU A 19 -12.51 -2.99 7.81
C LEU A 19 -11.38 -3.88 7.27
N ALA A 20 -11.54 -4.41 6.05
CA ALA A 20 -10.50 -5.20 5.40
C ALA A 20 -9.23 -4.38 5.18
N CYS A 21 -9.32 -3.14 4.70
CA CYS A 21 -8.16 -2.26 4.58
C CYS A 21 -7.53 -1.93 5.95
N ALA A 22 -8.34 -1.66 6.98
CA ALA A 22 -7.83 -1.33 8.31
C ALA A 22 -7.12 -2.50 9.01
N LEU A 23 -7.52 -3.73 8.69
CA LEU A 23 -6.88 -4.95 9.19
C LEU A 23 -5.73 -5.43 8.28
N SER A 24 -5.67 -4.94 7.05
CA SER A 24 -4.55 -5.22 6.16
C SER A 24 -3.29 -4.54 6.70
N PRO A 25 -2.12 -5.17 6.55
CA PRO A 25 -0.88 -4.53 6.90
C PRO A 25 -0.68 -3.41 5.85
N SER A 26 -0.77 -2.17 6.35
CA SER A 26 -1.00 -0.97 5.53
C SER A 26 -0.22 0.24 6.02
N TYR A 27 0.62 0.03 7.04
CA TYR A 27 1.53 1.05 7.53
C TYR A 27 2.71 1.16 6.58
N ILE A 28 2.82 2.30 5.90
CA ILE A 28 4.02 2.69 5.18
C ILE A 28 4.81 3.64 6.09
N HIS A 29 6.07 3.34 6.36
CA HIS A 29 6.87 4.22 7.19
C HIS A 29 7.18 5.52 6.41
N PRO A 30 7.22 6.70 7.05
CA PRO A 30 7.41 7.96 6.31
C PRO A 30 8.68 7.98 5.46
N ASP A 31 9.78 7.40 5.94
CA ASP A 31 11.01 7.33 5.17
C ASP A 31 10.91 6.35 3.98
N GLU A 32 10.12 5.29 4.06
CA GLU A 32 9.82 4.41 2.93
C GLU A 32 9.10 5.20 1.84
N PHE A 33 8.12 6.02 2.23
CA PHE A 33 7.40 6.87 1.28
C PHE A 33 8.33 7.87 0.58
N PHE A 34 9.25 8.49 1.31
CA PHE A 34 10.17 9.48 0.73
C PHE A 34 11.36 8.86 -0.04
N GLN A 35 11.79 7.64 0.31
CA GLN A 35 12.98 7.00 -0.27
C GLN A 35 12.66 5.96 -1.35
N ALA A 36 11.43 5.45 -1.42
CA ALA A 36 11.06 4.38 -2.37
C ALA A 36 11.03 4.81 -3.84
N GLY A 37 11.03 6.12 -4.15
CA GLY A 37 10.95 6.62 -5.53
C GLY A 37 12.08 6.10 -6.43
N GLU A 38 13.33 6.23 -5.99
CA GLU A 38 14.50 5.75 -6.75
C GLU A 38 14.53 4.22 -6.86
N VAL A 39 14.12 3.52 -5.80
CA VAL A 39 14.07 2.05 -5.77
C VAL A 39 13.00 1.53 -6.73
N THR A 40 11.82 2.14 -6.73
CA THR A 40 10.71 1.82 -7.64
C THR A 40 11.10 2.11 -9.09
N ALA A 41 11.81 3.20 -9.35
CA ALA A 41 12.30 3.55 -10.67
C ALA A 41 13.26 2.48 -11.24
N ALA A 42 14.16 1.95 -10.43
CA ALA A 42 15.00 0.82 -10.82
C ALA A 42 14.19 -0.47 -11.03
N ALA A 43 13.30 -0.81 -10.08
CA ALA A 43 12.58 -2.07 -10.09
C ALA A 43 11.51 -2.17 -11.20
N VAL A 44 10.79 -1.08 -11.49
CA VAL A 44 9.66 -1.08 -12.43
C VAL A 44 10.07 -0.63 -13.83
N PHE A 45 10.95 0.38 -13.92
CA PHE A 45 11.31 0.99 -15.20
C PHE A 45 12.73 0.65 -15.66
N GLY A 46 13.50 -0.11 -14.87
CA GLY A 46 14.88 -0.47 -15.21
C GLY A 46 15.84 0.72 -15.27
N LEU A 47 15.48 1.84 -14.63
CA LEU A 47 16.32 3.03 -14.61
C LEU A 47 17.55 2.79 -13.72
N LYS A 48 18.70 3.31 -14.14
CA LYS A 48 19.91 3.24 -13.32
C LYS A 48 19.79 4.22 -12.14
N THR A 49 19.44 3.70 -10.96
CA THR A 49 19.37 4.46 -9.71
C THR A 49 20.29 3.86 -8.65
N ARG A 50 20.39 4.51 -7.49
CA ARG A 50 21.14 3.99 -6.35
C ARG A 50 20.17 3.32 -5.38
N VAL A 51 20.17 1.99 -5.33
CA VAL A 51 19.36 1.23 -4.37
C VAL A 51 20.12 1.16 -3.03
N PRO A 52 19.56 1.70 -1.93
CA PRO A 52 20.15 1.56 -0.60
C PRO A 52 20.08 0.12 -0.10
N TRP A 53 20.97 -0.24 0.85
CA TRP A 53 21.02 -1.60 1.41
C TRP A 53 19.71 -1.97 2.13
N GLU A 54 18.94 -0.98 2.59
CA GLU A 54 17.65 -1.16 3.25
C GLU A 54 16.60 -1.83 2.35
N TYR A 55 16.77 -1.71 1.03
CA TYR A 55 15.91 -2.29 0.00
C TYR A 55 16.57 -3.46 -0.74
N ASP A 56 17.72 -3.94 -0.25
CA ASP A 56 18.40 -5.10 -0.82
C ASP A 56 17.54 -6.36 -0.68
N SER A 57 17.39 -7.13 -1.76
CA SER A 57 16.48 -8.28 -1.79
C SER A 57 16.96 -9.47 -0.96
N ALA A 58 18.24 -9.52 -0.57
CA ALA A 58 18.75 -10.58 0.28
C ALA A 58 18.29 -10.43 1.74
N PHE A 59 18.24 -9.19 2.24
CA PHE A 59 17.87 -8.88 3.63
C PHE A 59 17.16 -7.52 3.72
N PRO A 60 15.94 -7.39 3.15
CA PRO A 60 15.25 -6.10 3.12
C PRO A 60 14.76 -5.74 4.52
N CYS A 61 15.07 -4.51 4.95
CA CYS A 61 14.47 -3.93 6.15
C CYS A 61 13.38 -2.91 5.81
N ARG A 62 13.16 -2.64 4.52
CA ARG A 62 12.13 -1.75 3.97
C ARG A 62 11.46 -2.35 2.74
N SER A 63 10.27 -1.85 2.43
CA SER A 63 9.50 -2.26 1.24
C SER A 63 9.08 -1.04 0.40
N ILE A 64 8.98 -1.25 -0.92
CA ILE A 64 8.37 -0.27 -1.85
C ILE A 64 6.83 -0.33 -1.83
N LEU A 65 6.27 -1.37 -1.22
CA LEU A 65 4.83 -1.56 -1.00
C LEU A 65 4.53 -1.64 0.50
N PRO A 66 3.33 -1.26 0.96
CA PRO A 66 2.92 -1.51 2.34
C PRO A 66 3.11 -3.00 2.68
N ALA A 67 3.84 -3.26 3.76
CA ALA A 67 4.02 -4.59 4.33
C ALA A 67 2.73 -5.06 4.97
#